data_AF-A0AA50E4M6-F1
#
_entry.id   AF-A0AA50E4M6-F1
#
_cell.length_a   1.000
_cell.length_b   1.000
_cell.length_c   1.000
_cell.angle_alpha   90.00
_cell.angle_beta   90.00
_cell.angle_gamma   90.00
#
_symmetry.space_group_name_H-M   'P 1'
#
loop_
_entity.id
_entity.type
_entity.pdbx_description
1 polymer ?
#
loop_
_entity_poly.entity_id
_entity_poly.type
_entity_poly.pdbx_seq_one_letter_code
_entity_poly.pdbx_strand_id
1 'polypeptide(L)'
;MGLSFCVDGQAPEIQIQAQWGRYERKESGSITTEAGNPKTVWVRTPMGGTKTFALQERVEKLDWVPCPQDAPEVVITLKSRRLKDDWIVTVFLENRQLEPEKNRDGAWLFQPELKITSPDKTAIFVRKPLPTSTKLDDSVRFEQQSLQLLYRNIQEFAVGHNTSIHTDVDSQDKTRAHRLKTSVIPRYEVPQTTPPMKSKSPD
;
A
#
# COMPACT_ATOMS: atom_id res chain seq x y z
N MET A 1 8.17 4.23 -0.16
CA MET A 1 6.80 4.07 0.40
C MET A 1 6.50 2.59 0.55
N GLY A 2 5.47 2.20 1.29
CA GLY A 2 5.13 0.79 1.41
C GLY A 2 3.82 0.53 2.12
N LEU A 3 3.55 -0.74 2.39
CA LEU A 3 2.40 -1.17 3.18
C LEU A 3 2.71 -2.48 3.92
N SER A 4 2.13 -2.63 5.09
CA SER A 4 2.07 -3.89 5.84
C SER A 4 0.63 -4.38 5.90
N PHE A 5 0.41 -5.67 5.71
CA PHE A 5 -0.93 -6.26 5.69
C PHE A 5 -0.90 -7.70 6.20
N CYS A 6 -2.08 -8.22 6.53
CA CYS A 6 -2.25 -9.62 6.91
C CYS A 6 -2.90 -10.41 5.77
N VAL A 7 -2.41 -11.64 5.58
CA VAL A 7 -2.94 -12.57 4.59
C VAL A 7 -3.33 -13.85 5.31
N ASP A 8 -4.47 -14.42 4.91
CA ASP A 8 -4.96 -15.71 5.35
C ASP A 8 -3.87 -16.78 5.30
N GLY A 9 -3.73 -17.54 6.37
CA GLY A 9 -2.71 -18.59 6.51
C GLY A 9 -2.65 -19.65 5.43
N GLN A 10 -3.76 -19.90 4.74
CA GLN A 10 -3.88 -20.90 3.68
C GLN A 10 -3.53 -20.34 2.30
N ALA A 11 -3.36 -19.02 2.18
CA ALA A 11 -2.94 -18.42 0.92
C ALA A 11 -1.50 -18.85 0.58
N PRO A 12 -1.25 -19.46 -0.59
CA PRO A 12 0.09 -19.93 -0.96
C PRO A 12 0.97 -18.80 -1.46
N GLU A 13 0.38 -17.75 -2.05
CA GLU A 13 1.12 -16.71 -2.75
C GLU A 13 0.34 -15.39 -2.84
N ILE A 14 1.08 -14.32 -3.11
CA ILE A 14 0.53 -12.99 -3.43
C ILE A 14 1.12 -12.49 -4.75
N GLN A 15 0.35 -11.66 -5.43
CA GLN A 15 0.81 -10.90 -6.60
C GLN A 15 1.04 -9.45 -6.20
N ILE A 16 2.20 -8.92 -6.59
CA ILE A 16 2.58 -7.53 -6.38
C ILE A 16 2.71 -6.87 -7.74
N GLN A 17 1.95 -5.81 -7.95
CA GLN A 17 2.10 -4.90 -9.07
C GLN A 17 2.65 -3.56 -8.57
N ALA A 18 3.73 -3.10 -9.19
CA ALA A 18 4.34 -1.80 -8.95
C ALA A 18 4.26 -0.98 -10.22
N GLN A 19 3.82 0.27 -10.13
CA GLN A 19 3.70 1.19 -11.26
C GLN A 19 4.10 2.61 -10.87
N TRP A 20 4.71 3.34 -11.77
CA TRP A 20 5.01 4.77 -11.63
C TRP A 20 5.18 5.42 -13.01
N GLY A 21 5.26 6.74 -13.06
CA GLY A 21 5.67 7.50 -14.25
C GLY A 21 7.11 7.96 -14.13
N ARG A 22 7.87 7.90 -15.23
CA ARG A 22 9.15 8.58 -15.41
C ARG A 22 8.96 9.74 -16.38
N TYR A 23 9.46 10.92 -16.03
CA TYR A 23 9.42 12.09 -16.92
C TYR A 23 10.81 12.41 -17.43
N GLU A 24 10.93 12.55 -18.74
CA GLU A 24 12.19 12.88 -19.40
C GLU A 24 11.96 14.01 -20.41
N ARG A 25 12.98 14.86 -20.59
CA ARG A 25 13.00 15.85 -21.65
C ARG A 25 13.47 15.18 -22.94
N LYS A 26 12.62 15.13 -23.95
CA LYS A 26 12.93 14.58 -25.28
C LYS A 26 12.57 15.59 -26.37
N GLU A 27 13.25 15.51 -27.50
CA GLU A 27 12.88 16.30 -28.68
C GLU A 27 11.52 15.84 -29.21
N SER A 28 10.64 16.79 -29.49
CA SER A 28 9.33 16.51 -30.05
C SER A 28 9.44 16.21 -31.54
N GLY A 29 8.88 15.07 -31.98
CA GLY A 29 8.75 14.75 -33.40
C GLY A 29 7.68 15.57 -34.15
N SER A 30 6.89 16.38 -33.43
CA SER A 30 5.73 17.10 -34.01
C SER A 30 5.71 18.60 -33.70
N ILE A 31 6.44 19.05 -32.68
CA ILE A 31 6.48 20.46 -32.27
C ILE A 31 7.86 21.00 -32.57
N THR A 32 7.92 22.02 -33.42
CA THR A 32 9.14 22.75 -33.72
C THR A 32 9.15 24.11 -33.00
N THR A 33 10.34 24.66 -32.83
CA THR A 33 10.55 26.06 -32.45
C THR A 33 10.25 26.97 -33.66
N GLU A 34 10.18 28.29 -33.44
CA GLU A 34 10.01 29.27 -34.53
C GLU A 34 11.14 29.19 -35.58
N ALA A 35 12.31 28.68 -35.19
CA ALA A 35 13.46 28.44 -36.06
C ALA A 35 13.43 27.07 -36.77
N GLY A 36 12.35 26.29 -36.64
CA GLY A 36 12.18 24.99 -37.29
C GLY A 36 12.83 23.79 -36.58
N ASN A 37 13.59 24.01 -35.51
CA ASN A 37 14.22 22.91 -34.76
C ASN A 37 13.22 22.19 -33.84
N PRO A 38 13.32 20.86 -33.63
CA PRO A 38 12.48 20.12 -32.68
C PRO A 38 12.49 20.75 -31.28
N LYS A 39 11.30 21.01 -30.73
CA LYS A 39 11.16 21.57 -29.38
C LYS A 39 11.37 20.47 -28.34
N THR A 40 12.17 20.74 -27.32
CA THR A 40 12.30 19.84 -26.17
C THR A 40 11.04 19.89 -25.30
N VAL A 41 10.38 18.75 -25.14
CA VAL A 41 9.14 18.60 -24.36
C VAL A 41 9.30 17.54 -23.27
N TRP A 42 8.48 17.65 -22.23
CA TRP A 42 8.38 16.62 -21.19
C TRP A 42 7.53 15.44 -21.70
N VAL A 43 8.10 14.25 -21.66
CA VAL A 43 7.43 13.01 -22.04
C VAL A 43 7.33 12.09 -20.82
N ARG A 44 6.11 11.62 -20.54
CA ARG A 44 5.85 10.63 -19.48
C ARG A 44 5.95 9.23 -20.06
N THR A 45 6.80 8.39 -19.47
CA THR A 45 6.87 6.95 -19.76
C THR A 45 6.30 6.18 -18.57
N PRO A 46 5.26 5.35 -18.74
CA PRO A 46 4.79 4.47 -17.68
C PRO A 46 5.83 3.37 -17.43
N MET A 47 6.19 3.20 -16.16
CA MET A 47 7.13 2.21 -15.68
C MET A 47 6.43 1.28 -14.70
N GLY A 48 6.93 0.07 -14.55
CA GLY A 48 6.40 -0.88 -13.59
C GLY A 48 6.59 -2.34 -13.99
N GLY A 49 6.03 -3.21 -13.16
CA GLY A 49 6.03 -4.64 -13.38
C GLY A 49 5.01 -5.34 -12.49
N THR A 50 4.86 -6.64 -12.68
CA THR A 50 4.03 -7.49 -11.83
C THR A 50 4.75 -8.81 -11.58
N LYS A 51 4.79 -9.26 -10.33
CA LYS A 51 5.42 -10.52 -9.96
C LYS A 51 4.63 -11.20 -8.85
N THR A 52 4.53 -12.53 -8.95
CA THR A 52 3.95 -13.39 -7.91
C THR A 52 5.04 -13.89 -6.97
N PHE A 53 4.72 -13.96 -5.68
CA PHE A 53 5.60 -14.35 -4.60
C PHE A 53 4.92 -15.40 -3.73
N ALA A 54 5.54 -16.58 -3.62
CA ALA A 54 5.12 -17.59 -2.66
C ALA A 54 5.36 -17.10 -1.22
N LEU A 55 4.37 -17.29 -0.35
CA LEU A 55 4.47 -16.96 1.06
C LEU A 55 5.25 -18.06 1.79
N GLN A 56 6.35 -17.68 2.44
CA GLN A 56 7.22 -18.59 3.18
C GLN A 56 7.25 -18.19 4.66
N GLU A 57 7.51 -19.18 5.53
CA GLU A 57 7.42 -19.08 7.00
C GLU A 57 8.11 -17.82 7.55
N ARG A 58 9.29 -17.53 7.00
CA ARG A 58 10.04 -16.31 7.28
C ARG A 58 10.83 -15.87 6.05
N VAL A 59 10.61 -14.64 5.64
CA VAL A 59 11.41 -13.91 4.65
C VAL A 59 11.84 -12.60 5.29
N GLU A 60 13.11 -12.50 5.66
CA GLU A 60 13.64 -11.27 6.26
C GLU A 60 13.78 -10.14 5.24
N LYS A 61 14.13 -10.51 4.01
CA LYS A 61 14.28 -9.61 2.88
C LYS A 61 14.27 -10.41 1.58
N LEU A 62 13.40 -10.02 0.65
CA LEU A 62 13.41 -10.47 -0.74
C LEU A 62 13.25 -9.27 -1.66
N ASP A 63 14.25 -9.02 -2.51
CA ASP A 63 14.24 -7.88 -3.42
C ASP A 63 13.79 -8.32 -4.82
N TRP A 64 13.01 -7.47 -5.48
CA TRP A 64 12.61 -7.60 -6.87
C TRP A 64 12.69 -6.25 -7.57
N VAL A 65 13.27 -6.22 -8.76
CA VAL A 65 13.37 -5.02 -9.60
C VAL A 65 12.30 -5.09 -10.70
N PRO A 66 11.28 -4.20 -10.70
CA PRO A 66 10.19 -4.27 -11.69
C PRO A 66 10.64 -3.95 -13.12
N CYS A 67 11.60 -3.04 -13.30
CA CYS A 67 12.12 -2.62 -14.60
C CYS A 67 13.66 -2.70 -14.62
N PRO A 68 14.26 -3.89 -14.68
CA PRO A 68 15.71 -4.05 -14.51
C PRO A 68 16.56 -3.39 -15.60
N GLN A 69 16.01 -3.19 -16.80
CA GLN A 69 16.72 -2.55 -17.91
C GLN A 69 16.66 -1.01 -17.82
N ASP A 70 15.52 -0.47 -17.40
CA ASP A 70 15.26 0.97 -17.44
C ASP A 70 15.41 1.69 -16.10
N ALA A 71 15.28 0.97 -14.99
CA ALA A 71 15.32 1.49 -13.63
C ALA A 71 15.82 0.42 -12.63
N PRO A 72 17.07 -0.05 -12.76
CA PRO A 72 17.62 -1.15 -11.95
C PRO A 72 17.66 -0.84 -10.45
N GLU A 73 17.72 0.44 -10.06
CA GLU A 73 17.77 0.88 -8.66
C GLU A 73 16.37 1.12 -8.06
N VAL A 74 15.29 0.87 -8.80
CA VAL A 74 13.93 0.89 -8.25
C VAL A 74 13.57 -0.51 -7.78
N VAL A 75 13.52 -0.70 -6.47
CA VAL A 75 13.45 -2.03 -5.85
C VAL A 75 12.16 -2.18 -5.04
N ILE A 76 11.50 -3.32 -5.23
CA ILE A 76 10.47 -3.83 -4.33
C ILE A 76 11.12 -4.74 -3.30
N THR A 77 11.05 -4.35 -2.03
CA THR A 77 11.51 -5.17 -0.91
C THR A 77 10.31 -5.80 -0.22
N LEU A 78 10.25 -7.12 -0.18
CA LEU A 78 9.25 -7.90 0.54
C LEU A 78 9.84 -8.52 1.80
N LYS A 79 9.06 -8.49 2.88
CA LYS A 79 9.30 -9.22 4.11
C LYS A 79 8.04 -9.98 4.50
N SER A 80 8.16 -11.21 4.93
CA SER A 80 7.02 -12.00 5.41
C SER A 80 7.39 -12.78 6.66
N ARG A 81 6.42 -13.00 7.53
CA ARG A 81 6.53 -13.92 8.66
C ARG A 81 5.15 -14.45 9.06
N ARG A 82 5.13 -15.60 9.73
CA ARG A 82 3.93 -16.05 10.43
C ARG A 82 3.58 -15.18 11.65
N LEU A 83 2.29 -14.99 11.88
CA LEU A 83 1.70 -14.48 13.11
C LEU A 83 0.47 -15.33 13.43
N LYS A 84 0.59 -16.24 14.41
CA LYS A 84 -0.40 -17.29 14.67
C LYS A 84 -0.68 -18.06 13.36
N ASP A 85 -1.95 -18.16 12.98
CA ASP A 85 -2.38 -18.88 11.79
C ASP A 85 -2.29 -18.04 10.51
N ASP A 86 -1.96 -16.75 10.57
CA ASP A 86 -1.91 -15.85 9.41
C ASP A 86 -0.48 -15.45 9.03
N TRP A 87 -0.35 -14.82 7.87
CA TRP A 87 0.87 -14.18 7.40
C TRP A 87 0.84 -12.67 7.67
N ILE A 88 1.93 -12.11 8.17
CA ILE A 88 2.18 -10.66 8.07
C ILE A 88 3.17 -10.44 6.95
N VAL A 89 2.79 -9.63 5.99
CA VAL A 89 3.63 -9.23 4.86
C VAL A 89 3.85 -7.73 4.90
N THR A 90 5.06 -7.30 4.58
CA THR A 90 5.40 -5.90 4.36
C THR A 90 6.10 -5.75 3.03
N VAL A 91 5.63 -4.80 2.23
CA VAL A 91 6.16 -4.50 0.90
C VAL A 91 6.56 -3.05 0.85
N PHE A 92 7.79 -2.77 0.42
CA PHE A 92 8.30 -1.42 0.19
C PHE A 92 8.63 -1.24 -1.28
N LEU A 93 8.26 -0.08 -1.83
CA LEU A 93 8.82 0.49 -3.04
C LEU A 93 9.91 1.49 -2.65
N GLU A 94 11.13 1.16 -3.01
CA GLU A 94 12.34 1.91 -2.70
C GLU A 94 12.93 2.49 -3.99
N ASN A 95 13.05 3.82 -4.03
CA ASN A 95 13.82 4.50 -5.05
C ASN A 95 15.26 4.61 -4.57
N ARG A 96 16.15 3.74 -5.04
CA ARG A 96 17.59 3.75 -4.69
C ARG A 96 18.44 4.44 -5.76
N GLN A 97 17.81 5.09 -6.74
CA GLN A 97 18.52 5.84 -7.79
C GLN A 97 19.32 6.99 -7.17
N LEU A 98 20.53 7.21 -7.68
CA LEU A 98 21.28 8.42 -7.38
C LEU A 98 20.66 9.60 -8.10
N GLU A 99 20.60 10.74 -7.41
CA GLU A 99 20.12 11.97 -8.03
C GLU A 99 21.14 12.45 -9.08
N PRO A 100 20.78 12.55 -10.37
CA PRO A 100 21.71 12.93 -11.42
C PRO A 100 21.95 14.45 -11.39
N GLU A 101 23.15 14.88 -11.79
CA GLU A 101 23.52 16.31 -11.83
C GLU A 101 22.66 17.12 -12.82
N LYS A 102 22.18 16.47 -13.88
CA LYS A 102 21.30 17.05 -14.91
C LYS A 102 20.03 16.21 -15.02
N ASN A 103 18.90 16.84 -15.33
CA ASN A 103 17.60 16.19 -15.48
C ASN A 103 17.20 15.36 -14.24
N ARG A 104 17.30 15.98 -13.05
CA ARG A 104 16.97 15.39 -11.73
C ARG A 104 15.64 14.66 -11.71
N ASP A 105 14.65 15.19 -12.43
CA ASP A 105 13.30 14.60 -12.58
C ASP A 105 13.31 13.18 -13.16
N GLY A 106 14.34 12.81 -13.93
CA GLY A 106 14.50 11.45 -14.48
C GLY A 106 14.64 10.38 -13.40
N ALA A 107 15.17 10.74 -12.22
CA ALA A 107 15.31 9.84 -11.08
C ALA A 107 14.08 9.84 -10.15
N TRP A 108 13.05 10.65 -10.42
CA TRP A 108 11.85 10.69 -9.58
C TRP A 108 10.84 9.63 -10.00
N LEU A 109 10.18 9.02 -9.02
CA LEU A 109 9.04 8.14 -9.25
C LEU A 109 7.76 8.97 -9.14
N PHE A 110 7.13 9.28 -10.26
CA PHE A 110 5.90 10.07 -10.27
C PHE A 110 4.68 9.18 -10.12
N GLN A 111 3.74 9.58 -9.26
CA GLN A 111 2.49 8.83 -9.00
C GLN A 111 2.72 7.33 -8.76
N PRO A 112 3.67 6.95 -7.88
CA PRO A 112 3.94 5.55 -7.63
C PRO A 112 2.75 4.87 -6.96
N GLU A 113 2.51 3.62 -7.36
CA GLU A 113 1.43 2.77 -6.90
C GLU A 113 1.94 1.36 -6.66
N LEU A 114 1.61 0.81 -5.49
CA LEU A 114 1.67 -0.62 -5.20
C LEU A 114 0.25 -1.16 -5.13
N LYS A 115 0.04 -2.29 -5.79
CA LYS A 115 -1.20 -3.06 -5.74
C LYS A 115 -0.88 -4.50 -5.39
N ILE A 116 -1.56 -5.01 -4.37
CA ILE A 116 -1.42 -6.38 -3.89
C ILE A 116 -2.76 -7.10 -4.08
N THR A 117 -2.70 -8.28 -4.69
CA THR A 117 -3.84 -9.18 -4.89
C THR A 117 -3.38 -10.62 -4.68
N SER A 118 -4.31 -11.58 -4.61
CA SER A 118 -3.95 -12.96 -4.95
C SER A 118 -3.88 -13.11 -6.49
N PRO A 119 -3.13 -14.09 -7.01
CA PRO A 119 -3.09 -14.36 -8.46
C PRO A 119 -4.45 -14.79 -9.04
N ASP A 120 -5.25 -15.50 -8.25
CA ASP A 120 -6.62 -15.95 -8.57
C ASP A 120 -7.71 -14.93 -8.23
N LYS A 121 -7.34 -13.75 -7.70
CA LYS A 121 -8.24 -12.64 -7.29
C LYS A 121 -9.23 -12.97 -6.17
N THR A 122 -9.00 -14.03 -5.42
CA THR A 122 -9.75 -14.36 -4.20
C THR A 122 -9.49 -13.37 -3.06
N ALA A 123 -10.43 -13.31 -2.11
CA ALA A 123 -10.32 -12.45 -0.94
C ALA A 123 -9.38 -13.09 0.10
N ILE A 124 -8.09 -12.82 0.01
CA ILE A 124 -7.06 -13.41 0.90
C ILE A 124 -6.61 -12.49 2.03
N PHE A 125 -6.92 -11.19 1.95
CA PHE A 125 -6.49 -10.24 2.98
C PHE A 125 -7.45 -10.30 4.16
N VAL A 126 -6.90 -10.47 5.35
CA VAL A 126 -7.67 -10.61 6.60
C VAL A 126 -7.28 -9.51 7.57
N ARG A 127 -8.15 -9.24 8.55
CA ARG A 127 -7.84 -8.29 9.63
C ARG A 127 -6.61 -8.75 10.41
N LYS A 128 -5.71 -7.80 10.70
CA LYS A 128 -4.63 -8.07 11.66
C LYS A 128 -5.22 -8.50 13.02
N PRO A 129 -4.83 -9.66 13.58
CA PRO A 129 -5.26 -10.04 14.92
C PRO A 129 -4.81 -8.98 15.92
N LEU A 130 -5.75 -8.42 16.68
CA LEU A 130 -5.40 -7.49 17.76
C LEU A 130 -4.60 -8.25 18.83
N PRO A 131 -3.54 -7.65 19.39
CA PRO A 131 -2.87 -8.22 20.54
C PRO A 131 -3.84 -8.18 21.73
N THR A 132 -4.37 -9.33 22.14
CA THR A 132 -5.04 -9.47 23.42
C THR A 132 -3.95 -9.42 24.50
N SER A 133 -3.64 -8.23 25.00
CA SER A 133 -2.70 -8.11 26.11
C SER A 133 -3.39 -8.61 27.37
N THR A 134 -2.96 -9.77 27.86
CA THR A 134 -3.42 -10.34 29.13
C THR A 134 -2.96 -9.54 30.35
N LYS A 135 -2.09 -8.53 30.16
CA LYS A 135 -1.51 -7.67 31.20
C LYS A 135 -2.23 -6.33 31.40
N LEU A 136 -3.34 -6.08 30.70
CA LEU A 136 -4.10 -4.84 30.86
C LEU A 136 -5.08 -4.93 32.03
N ASP A 137 -5.25 -3.83 32.75
CA ASP A 137 -6.29 -3.65 33.77
C ASP A 137 -7.70 -3.81 33.16
N ASP A 138 -8.66 -4.25 33.97
CA ASP A 138 -10.03 -4.56 33.54
C ASP A 138 -10.76 -3.39 32.88
N SER A 139 -10.55 -2.16 33.35
CA SER A 139 -11.13 -0.95 32.77
C SER A 139 -10.63 -0.71 31.34
N VAL A 140 -9.32 -0.88 31.11
CA VAL A 140 -8.69 -0.71 29.79
C VAL A 140 -9.11 -1.85 28.85
N ARG A 141 -9.26 -3.08 29.37
CA ARG A 141 -9.79 -4.22 28.60
C ARG A 141 -11.22 -3.97 28.13
N PHE A 142 -12.10 -3.50 29.02
CA PHE A 142 -13.49 -3.21 28.70
C PHE A 142 -13.63 -2.09 27.67
N GLU A 143 -12.81 -1.04 27.78
CA GLU A 143 -12.76 0.05 26.80
C GLU A 143 -12.30 -0.46 25.42
N GLN A 144 -11.23 -1.27 25.36
CA GLN A 144 -10.77 -1.88 24.11
C GLN A 144 -11.83 -2.78 23.47
N GLN A 145 -12.55 -3.58 24.26
CA GLN A 145 -13.64 -4.43 23.77
C GLN A 145 -14.83 -3.60 23.27
N SER A 146 -15.19 -2.53 23.97
CA SER A 146 -16.26 -1.61 23.56
C SER A 146 -15.93 -0.92 22.24
N LEU A 147 -14.68 -0.44 22.07
CA LEU A 147 -14.18 0.07 20.80
C LEU A 147 -14.21 -1.01 19.71
N GLN A 148 -13.83 -2.25 20.01
CA GLN A 148 -13.93 -3.34 19.04
C GLN A 148 -15.37 -3.57 18.56
N LEU A 149 -16.37 -3.47 19.42
CA LEU A 149 -17.77 -3.59 19.03
C LEU A 149 -18.23 -2.42 18.15
N LEU A 150 -17.86 -1.19 18.52
CA LEU A 150 -18.18 0.03 17.76
C LEU A 150 -17.55 0.00 16.36
N TYR A 151 -16.30 -0.47 16.26
CA TYR A 151 -15.52 -0.51 15.02
C TYR A 151 -15.48 -1.91 14.37
N ARG A 152 -16.35 -2.85 14.77
CA ARG A 152 -16.29 -4.24 14.28
C ARG A 152 -16.41 -4.37 12.77
N ASN A 153 -17.08 -3.40 12.14
CA ASN A 153 -17.31 -3.34 10.69
C ASN A 153 -16.33 -2.41 9.96
N ILE A 154 -15.40 -1.77 10.66
CA ILE A 154 -14.33 -0.95 10.09
C ILE A 154 -13.04 -1.75 10.27
N GLN A 155 -12.71 -2.57 9.26
CA GLN A 155 -11.52 -3.41 9.31
C GLN A 155 -10.32 -2.73 8.66
N GLU A 156 -9.23 -2.65 9.43
CA GLU A 156 -7.91 -2.31 8.94
C GLU A 156 -7.22 -3.58 8.40
N PHE A 157 -7.27 -3.77 7.09
CA PHE A 157 -6.58 -4.87 6.40
C PHE A 157 -5.08 -4.60 6.22
N ALA A 158 -4.71 -3.33 6.18
CA ALA A 158 -3.36 -2.89 5.89
C ALA A 158 -3.05 -1.55 6.56
N VAL A 159 -1.76 -1.34 6.84
CA VAL A 159 -1.20 -0.08 7.31
C VAL A 159 -0.22 0.40 6.27
N GLY A 160 -0.37 1.63 5.81
CA GLY A 160 0.55 2.25 4.87
C GLY A 160 1.77 2.86 5.56
N HIS A 161 2.92 2.77 4.89
CA HIS A 161 4.18 3.42 5.29
C HIS A 161 4.42 4.62 4.36
N ASN A 162 4.22 5.83 4.90
CA ASN A 162 4.27 7.09 4.15
C ASN A 162 3.26 7.18 3.00
N THR A 163 2.14 6.45 3.10
CA THR A 163 1.06 6.43 2.10
C THR A 163 -0.23 5.93 2.76
N SER A 164 -1.37 6.24 2.16
CA SER A 164 -2.66 5.67 2.57
C SER A 164 -2.97 4.41 1.78
N ILE A 165 -3.88 3.57 2.27
CA ILE A 165 -4.28 2.33 1.60
C ILE A 165 -5.75 2.40 1.25
N HIS A 166 -6.06 2.06 0.00
CA HIS A 166 -7.39 1.74 -0.46
C HIS A 166 -7.55 0.22 -0.49
N THR A 167 -8.69 -0.26 0.00
CA THR A 167 -8.98 -1.68 0.14
C THR A 167 -10.29 -2.00 -0.56
N ASP A 168 -10.25 -3.01 -1.44
CA ASP A 168 -11.46 -3.59 -2.03
C ASP A 168 -11.92 -4.73 -1.15
N VAL A 169 -12.85 -4.44 -0.24
CA VAL A 169 -13.44 -5.40 0.70
C VAL A 169 -14.40 -6.33 -0.04
N ASP A 170 -14.45 -7.60 0.36
CA ASP A 170 -15.43 -8.54 -0.19
C ASP A 170 -16.86 -8.13 0.21
N SER A 171 -17.78 -8.27 -0.75
CA SER A 171 -19.19 -7.89 -0.60
C SER A 171 -19.97 -8.86 0.28
N GLN A 172 -19.57 -10.14 0.30
CA GLN A 172 -20.24 -11.19 1.07
C GLN A 172 -19.64 -11.33 2.48
N ASP A 173 -18.32 -11.20 2.59
CA ASP A 173 -17.60 -11.23 3.86
C ASP A 173 -16.76 -9.96 4.05
N LYS A 174 -17.31 -9.00 4.82
CA LYS A 174 -16.61 -7.75 5.17
C LYS A 174 -15.35 -7.96 6.00
N THR A 175 -15.06 -9.19 6.43
CA THR A 175 -13.83 -9.52 7.14
C THR A 175 -12.65 -9.86 6.24
N ARG A 176 -12.88 -9.85 4.92
CA ARG A 176 -11.89 -10.20 3.90
C ARG A 176 -11.83 -9.13 2.81
N ALA A 177 -10.69 -9.04 2.13
CA ALA A 177 -10.51 -8.14 1.00
C ALA A 177 -9.79 -8.82 -0.17
N HIS A 178 -10.11 -8.40 -1.40
CA HIS A 178 -9.54 -8.90 -2.66
C HIS A 178 -8.28 -8.16 -3.09
N ARG A 179 -8.17 -6.88 -2.72
CA ARG A 179 -7.12 -6.00 -3.21
C ARG A 179 -6.75 -4.94 -2.19
N LEU A 180 -5.44 -4.70 -2.08
CA LEU A 180 -4.87 -3.56 -1.37
C LEU A 180 -4.12 -2.69 -2.37
N LYS A 181 -4.30 -1.38 -2.28
CA LYS A 181 -3.67 -0.41 -3.19
C LYS A 181 -3.18 0.81 -2.42
N THR A 182 -1.94 1.20 -2.61
CA THR A 182 -1.44 2.46 -2.04
C THR A 182 -2.09 3.65 -2.75
N SER A 183 -2.41 4.69 -2.00
CA SER A 183 -2.95 5.94 -2.51
C SER A 183 -2.15 7.11 -1.95
N VAL A 184 -1.69 7.99 -2.86
CA VAL A 184 -1.00 9.23 -2.49
C VAL A 184 -1.99 10.29 -1.99
N ILE A 185 -3.26 10.22 -2.45
CA ILE A 185 -4.34 11.08 -1.94
C ILE A 185 -5.18 10.22 -0.98
N PRO A 186 -5.18 10.53 0.33
CA PRO A 186 -5.97 9.78 1.29
C PRO A 186 -7.47 9.95 1.00
N ARG A 187 -8.21 8.85 1.08
CA ARG A 187 -9.67 8.86 1.21
C ARG A 187 -10.00 8.07 2.46
N TYR A 188 -10.51 8.73 3.48
CA TYR A 188 -10.91 8.10 4.74
C TYR A 188 -12.37 8.45 5.03
N GLU A 189 -13.15 7.46 5.42
CA GLU A 189 -14.53 7.66 5.85
C GLU A 189 -14.54 7.84 7.36
N VAL A 190 -14.89 9.04 7.82
CA VAL A 190 -14.95 9.36 9.25
C VAL A 190 -16.29 8.90 9.79
N PRO A 191 -16.33 8.01 10.81
CA PRO A 191 -17.58 7.65 11.48
C PRO A 191 -18.27 8.89 12.04
N GLN A 192 -19.60 8.92 11.94
CA GLN A 192 -20.38 10.03 12.48
C GLN A 192 -20.16 10.17 13.98
N THR A 193 -19.61 11.30 14.42
CA THR A 193 -19.48 11.65 15.83
C THR A 193 -20.73 12.44 16.26
N THR A 194 -21.56 11.85 17.11
CA THR A 194 -22.64 12.58 17.79
C THR A 194 -22.03 13.33 18.98
N PRO A 195 -22.15 14.66 19.08
CA PRO A 195 -21.69 15.40 20.27
C PRO A 195 -22.43 14.91 21.51
N PRO A 196 -21.78 14.79 22.68
CA PRO A 196 -22.49 14.46 23.92
C PRO A 196 -23.52 15.56 24.23
N MET A 197 -24.77 15.16 24.42
CA MET A 197 -25.83 16.07 24.83
C MET A 197 -25.54 16.52 26.26
N LYS A 198 -25.47 17.84 26.51
CA LYS A 198 -25.34 18.38 27.87
C LYS A 198 -26.56 17.94 28.68
N SER A 199 -26.39 17.00 29.59
CA SER A 199 -27.37 16.79 30.67
C SER A 199 -27.37 18.05 31.53
N LYS A 200 -28.50 18.75 31.60
CA LYS A 200 -28.70 19.80 32.60
C LYS A 200 -28.48 19.18 33.98
N SER A 201 -27.58 19.75 34.77
CA SER A 201 -27.47 19.45 36.19
C SER A 201 -28.82 19.70 36.87
N PRO A 202 -29.26 18.84 37.81
CA PRO A 202 -30.41 19.15 38.65
C PRO A 202 -30.04 20.32 39.58
N ASP A 203 -30.96 21.29 39.72
CA ASP A 203 -30.91 22.38 40.71
C ASP A 203 -31.01 21.85 42.16
#